data_AF-F5ANR3-F1
#
_entry.id   AF-F5ANR3-F1
#
_cell.length_a   1.000
_cell.length_b   1.000
_cell.length_c   1.000
_cell.angle_alpha   90.00
_cell.angle_beta   90.00
_cell.angle_gamma   90.00
#
_symmetry.space_group_name_H-M   'P 1'
#
loop_
_entity.id
_entity.type
_entity.pdbx_description
1 polymer ?
#
loop_
_entity_poly.entity_id
_entity_poly.type
_entity_poly.pdbx_seq_one_letter_code
_entity_poly.pdbx_strand_id
1 'polypeptide(L)'
;RYERMEGLTKDFEKNLGPRLQWYLKLKSWWASNYVSDWWEEYIYLRGRGPIMVNSNYYAMDFLYVFPTSIQAARAGNAIHAIMLYRRKLDRAQIKPIYLLANKVPLCSAQWEWIV
;
A
#
# COMPACT_ATOMS: atom_id res chain seq x y z
N ARG A 1 -28.07 19.54 -11.76
CA ARG A 1 -27.28 18.44 -11.10
C ARG A 1 -26.33 18.99 -10.04
N TYR A 2 -25.57 20.05 -10.33
CA TYR A 2 -24.68 20.71 -9.37
C TYR A 2 -25.41 21.29 -8.15
N GLU A 3 -26.43 22.12 -8.36
CA GLU A 3 -27.20 22.76 -7.27
C GLU A 3 -27.79 21.75 -6.26
N ARG A 4 -28.26 20.60 -6.75
CA ARG A 4 -28.71 19.49 -5.89
C ARG A 4 -27.58 18.94 -5.02
N MET A 5 -26.40 18.72 -5.59
CA MET A 5 -25.23 18.23 -4.83
C MET A 5 -24.77 19.27 -3.82
N GLU A 6 -24.81 20.56 -4.18
CA GLU A 6 -24.48 21.64 -3.25
C GLU A 6 -25.45 21.66 -2.06
N GLY A 7 -26.75 21.52 -2.30
CA GLY A 7 -27.76 21.40 -1.25
C GLY A 7 -27.52 20.21 -0.33
N LEU A 8 -27.25 19.02 -0.89
CA LEU A 8 -26.95 17.80 -0.13
C LEU A 8 -25.67 17.91 0.70
N THR A 9 -24.61 18.53 0.16
CA THR A 9 -23.36 18.73 0.88
C THR A 9 -23.54 19.70 2.05
N LYS A 10 -24.27 20.80 1.86
CA LYS A 10 -24.58 21.75 2.94
C LYS A 10 -25.43 21.12 4.04
N ASP A 11 -26.38 20.26 3.67
CA ASP A 11 -27.18 19.50 4.64
C ASP A 11 -26.30 18.51 5.43
N PHE A 12 -25.43 17.76 4.75
CA PHE A 12 -24.48 16.86 5.38
C PHE A 12 -23.53 17.58 6.34
N GLU A 13 -22.94 18.70 5.90
CA GLU A 13 -22.01 19.50 6.69
C GLU A 13 -22.65 20.02 7.99
N LYS A 14 -23.92 20.44 7.94
CA LYS A 14 -24.63 20.97 9.11
C LYS A 14 -25.14 19.90 10.05
N ASN A 15 -25.56 18.75 9.51
CA ASN A 15 -26.25 17.71 10.26
C ASN A 15 -25.34 16.51 10.58
N LEU A 16 -25.19 15.58 9.64
CA LEU A 16 -24.56 14.27 9.89
C LEU A 16 -23.03 14.34 10.00
N GLY A 17 -22.40 15.21 9.21
CA GLY A 17 -20.95 15.35 9.07
C GLY A 17 -20.22 15.58 10.39
N PRO A 18 -20.63 16.53 11.26
CA PRO A 18 -19.97 16.78 12.54
C PRO A 18 -19.96 15.55 13.46
N ARG A 19 -21.05 14.77 13.46
CA ARG A 19 -21.15 13.54 14.26
C ARG A 19 -20.21 12.45 13.74
N LEU A 20 -20.17 12.24 12.42
CA LEU A 20 -19.23 11.29 11.81
C LEU A 20 -17.77 11.72 12.02
N GLN A 21 -17.47 13.01 11.86
CA GLN A 21 -16.13 13.54 12.10
C GLN A 21 -15.69 13.38 13.56
N TRP A 22 -16.62 13.48 14.51
CA TRP A 22 -16.33 13.18 15.90
C TRP A 22 -15.94 11.72 16.11
N TYR A 23 -16.68 10.77 15.52
CA TYR A 23 -16.30 9.35 15.56
C TYR A 23 -14.93 9.10 14.91
N LEU A 24 -14.59 9.78 13.81
CA LEU A 24 -13.28 9.67 13.16
C LEU A 24 -12.14 10.19 14.06
N LYS A 25 -12.36 11.30 14.77
CA LYS A 25 -11.39 11.82 15.75
C LYS A 25 -11.17 10.83 16.89
N LEU A 26 -12.24 10.23 17.41
CA LEU A 26 -12.12 9.18 18.42
C LEU A 26 -11.32 8.00 17.89
N LYS A 27 -11.62 7.53 16.67
CA LYS A 27 -10.88 6.45 16.02
C LYS A 27 -9.39 6.75 15.90
N SER A 28 -9.03 8.00 15.59
CA SER A 28 -7.63 8.42 15.48
C SER A 28 -6.85 8.39 16.79
N TRP A 29 -7.53 8.32 17.94
CA TRP A 29 -6.84 8.27 19.24
C TRP A 29 -6.38 6.87 19.63
N TRP A 30 -7.07 5.83 19.16
CA TRP A 30 -6.71 4.44 19.47
C TRP A 30 -6.08 3.69 18.30
N ALA A 31 -6.24 4.16 17.06
CA ALA A 31 -5.67 3.54 15.88
C ALA A 31 -4.32 4.16 15.50
N SER A 32 -3.33 3.33 15.17
CA SER A 32 -2.04 3.78 14.61
C SER A 32 -2.22 4.49 13.26
N ASN A 33 -3.21 4.06 12.47
CA ASN A 33 -3.74 4.76 11.32
C ASN A 33 -5.26 4.53 11.27
N TYR A 34 -6.05 5.60 11.32
CA TYR A 34 -7.51 5.51 11.45
C TYR A 34 -8.24 5.11 10.16
N VAL A 35 -7.53 5.00 9.03
CA VAL A 35 -8.10 4.70 7.71
C VAL A 35 -7.67 3.34 7.16
N SER A 36 -6.53 2.80 7.60
CA SER A 36 -5.91 1.61 7.00
C SER A 36 -6.83 0.39 6.88
N ASP A 37 -7.60 0.09 7.93
CA ASP A 37 -8.55 -1.03 7.99
C ASP A 37 -9.65 -0.92 6.91
N TRP A 38 -10.31 0.23 6.84
CA TRP A 38 -11.37 0.46 5.85
C TRP A 38 -10.81 0.55 4.44
N TRP A 39 -9.62 1.12 4.29
CA TRP A 39 -8.98 1.25 2.99
C TRP A 39 -8.65 -0.13 2.41
N GLU A 40 -8.00 -1.00 3.20
CA GLU A 40 -7.69 -2.36 2.76
C GLU A 40 -8.95 -3.16 2.43
N GLU A 41 -9.96 -3.08 3.30
CA GLU A 41 -11.22 -3.79 3.09
C GLU A 41 -11.94 -3.31 1.83
N TYR A 42 -12.06 -2.00 1.64
CA TYR A 42 -12.84 -1.43 0.55
C TYR A 42 -12.13 -1.50 -0.81
N ILE A 43 -10.82 -1.26 -0.83
CA ILE A 43 -10.04 -1.24 -2.08
C ILE A 43 -9.74 -2.64 -2.57
N TYR A 44 -9.40 -3.57 -1.67
CA TYR A 44 -8.97 -4.91 -2.08
C TYR A 44 -9.99 -5.99 -1.72
N LEU A 45 -10.41 -6.09 -0.46
CA LEU A 45 -11.13 -7.28 0.03
C LEU A 45 -12.60 -7.35 -0.42
N ARG A 46 -13.25 -6.22 -0.69
CA ARG A 46 -14.65 -6.16 -1.16
C ARG A 46 -14.80 -6.38 -2.67
N GLY A 47 -13.71 -6.31 -3.43
CA GLY A 47 -13.71 -6.54 -4.87
C GLY A 47 -14.08 -8.00 -5.20
N ARG A 48 -15.14 -8.21 -5.99
CA ARG A 48 -15.55 -9.55 -6.46
C ARG A 48 -15.09 -9.87 -7.89
N GLY A 49 -14.43 -8.93 -8.54
CA GLY A 49 -13.85 -9.13 -9.87
C GLY A 49 -12.62 -10.05 -9.83
N PRO A 50 -12.22 -10.62 -10.97
CA PRO A 50 -11.01 -11.43 -11.04
C PRO A 50 -9.77 -10.57 -10.73
N ILE A 51 -8.92 -11.05 -9.82
CA ILE A 51 -7.75 -10.31 -9.32
C ILE A 51 -6.62 -10.19 -10.34
N MET A 52 -6.50 -11.17 -11.27
CA MET A 52 -5.34 -11.29 -12.16
C MET A 52 -5.11 -10.03 -12.97
N VAL A 53 -6.08 -9.56 -13.75
CA VAL A 53 -5.87 -8.39 -14.63
C VAL A 53 -6.26 -7.08 -13.95
N ASN A 54 -7.24 -7.09 -13.04
CA ASN A 54 -7.87 -5.88 -12.55
C ASN A 54 -7.28 -5.34 -11.24
N SER A 55 -6.52 -6.15 -10.51
CA SER A 55 -6.06 -5.79 -9.15
C SER A 55 -4.57 -6.05 -8.94
N ASN A 56 -4.02 -7.10 -9.54
CA ASN A 56 -2.60 -7.41 -9.43
C ASN A 56 -1.76 -6.51 -10.34
N TYR A 57 -0.66 -6.01 -9.80
CA TYR A 57 0.36 -5.30 -10.56
C TYR A 57 1.47 -6.27 -10.98
N TYR A 58 1.88 -6.19 -12.23
CA TYR A 58 2.94 -7.04 -12.79
C TYR A 58 4.18 -6.22 -13.08
N ALA A 59 5.32 -6.71 -12.61
CA ALA A 59 6.63 -6.25 -13.02
C ALA A 59 7.29 -7.36 -13.85
N MET A 60 7.87 -6.98 -14.99
CA MET A 60 8.67 -7.89 -15.81
C MET A 60 10.16 -7.60 -15.58
N ASP A 61 10.97 -8.66 -15.52
CA ASP A 61 12.43 -8.55 -15.46
C ASP A 61 13.00 -7.96 -16.77
N PHE A 62 14.33 -7.90 -16.91
CA PHE A 62 15.03 -7.36 -18.07
C PHE A 62 14.42 -7.80 -19.41
N LEU A 63 13.82 -6.85 -20.14
CA LEU A 63 13.17 -7.09 -21.44
C LEU A 63 14.13 -7.52 -22.56
N TYR A 64 15.41 -7.12 -22.46
CA TYR A 64 16.38 -7.28 -23.55
C TYR A 64 17.70 -7.93 -23.13
N VAL A 65 17.84 -8.38 -21.88
CA VAL A 65 19.10 -8.93 -21.36
C VAL A 65 18.84 -10.24 -20.64
N PHE A 66 19.34 -11.33 -21.21
CA PHE A 66 19.30 -12.66 -20.59
C PHE A 66 20.72 -13.08 -20.21
N PRO A 67 21.09 -13.01 -18.91
CA PRO A 67 22.47 -13.27 -18.48
C PRO A 67 22.90 -14.73 -18.68
N THR A 68 21.95 -15.66 -18.78
CA THR A 68 22.19 -17.07 -19.08
C THR A 68 20.93 -17.66 -19.72
N SER A 69 21.09 -18.65 -20.59
CA SER A 69 19.98 -19.42 -21.14
C SER A 69 19.36 -20.40 -20.14
N ILE A 70 20.10 -20.78 -19.08
CA ILE A 70 19.68 -21.78 -18.09
C ILE A 70 18.64 -21.19 -17.13
N GLN A 71 17.39 -21.63 -17.23
CA GLN A 71 16.28 -21.13 -16.39
C GLN A 71 16.52 -21.39 -14.90
N ALA A 72 17.01 -22.57 -14.54
CA ALA A 72 17.31 -22.93 -13.14
C ALA A 72 18.35 -21.99 -12.51
N ALA A 73 19.36 -21.57 -13.27
CA ALA A 73 20.37 -20.64 -12.80
C ALA A 73 19.78 -19.24 -12.51
N ARG A 74 18.87 -18.75 -13.38
CA ARG A 74 18.15 -17.48 -13.15
C ARG A 74 17.26 -17.56 -11.91
N ALA A 75 16.47 -18.63 -11.78
CA ALA A 75 15.60 -18.85 -10.63
C ALA A 75 16.41 -18.95 -9.32
N GLY A 76 17.52 -19.69 -9.33
CA GLY A 76 18.42 -19.80 -8.17
C GLY A 76 18.99 -18.46 -7.72
N ASN A 77 19.41 -17.60 -8.65
CA ASN A 77 19.89 -16.26 -8.33
C ASN A 77 18.79 -15.35 -7.76
N ALA A 78 17.58 -15.40 -8.33
CA ALA A 78 16.44 -14.63 -7.83
C ALA A 78 16.06 -15.04 -6.40
N ILE A 79 15.98 -16.35 -6.12
CA ILE A 79 15.72 -16.87 -4.78
C ILE A 79 16.83 -16.44 -3.81
N HIS A 80 18.10 -16.54 -4.21
CA HIS A 80 19.22 -16.12 -3.39
C HIS A 80 19.14 -14.64 -3.01
N ALA A 81 18.80 -13.77 -3.97
CA ALA A 81 18.61 -12.34 -3.74
C ALA A 81 17.44 -12.04 -2.79
N ILE A 82 16.31 -12.73 -2.94
CA ILE A 82 15.14 -12.60 -2.04
C ILE A 82 15.51 -13.04 -0.61
N MET A 83 16.26 -14.14 -0.45
CA MET A 83 16.73 -14.60 0.86
C MET A 83 17.72 -13.60 1.51
N LEU A 84 18.57 -12.96 0.71
CA LEU A 84 19.44 -11.87 1.19
C LEU A 84 18.62 -10.66 1.65
N TYR A 85 17.58 -10.29 0.90
CA TYR A 85 16.66 -9.21 1.28
C TYR A 85 15.95 -9.52 2.60
N ARG A 86 15.32 -10.70 2.73
CA ARG A 86 14.61 -11.13 3.95
C ARG A 86 15.51 -11.05 5.18
N ARG A 87 16.73 -11.58 5.09
CA ARG A 87 17.71 -11.50 6.18
C ARG A 87 18.08 -10.07 6.57
N LYS A 88 18.17 -9.14 5.61
CA LYS A 88 18.43 -7.71 5.92
C LYS A 88 17.22 -7.05 6.56
N LEU A 89 16.01 -7.41 6.14
CA LEU A 89 14.76 -6.92 6.71
C LEU A 89 14.62 -7.37 8.17
N ASP A 90 14.77 -8.67 8.44
CA ASP A 90 14.67 -9.25 9.79
C ASP A 90 15.71 -8.66 10.76
N ARG A 91 16.87 -8.25 10.25
CA ARG A 91 17.95 -7.61 11.02
C ARG A 91 17.82 -6.08 11.08
N ALA A 92 16.75 -5.50 10.55
CA ALA A 92 16.54 -4.05 10.44
C ALA A 92 17.73 -3.30 9.81
N GLN A 93 18.39 -3.92 8.82
CA GLN A 93 19.58 -3.36 8.15
C GLN A 93 19.24 -2.55 6.89
N ILE A 94 17.98 -2.54 6.47
CA ILE A 94 17.55 -1.79 5.29
C ILE A 94 17.26 -0.35 5.71
N LYS A 95 17.93 0.61 5.07
CA LYS A 95 17.76 2.03 5.37
C LYS A 95 16.35 2.48 4.96
N PRO A 96 15.66 3.29 5.79
CA PRO A 96 14.35 3.79 5.42
C PRO A 96 14.44 4.71 4.20
N ILE A 97 13.35 4.79 3.44
CA ILE A 97 13.22 5.77 2.37
C ILE A 97 12.91 7.13 3.00
N TYR A 98 13.48 8.19 2.42
CA TYR A 98 13.23 9.55 2.87
C TYR A 98 12.66 10.41 1.73
N LEU A 99 11.73 11.31 2.08
CA LEU A 99 11.22 12.38 1.23
C LEU A 99 11.98 13.70 1.45
N LEU A 100 11.75 14.65 0.54
CA LEU A 100 12.25 16.04 0.61
C LEU A 100 13.78 16.13 0.78
N ALA A 101 14.52 15.50 -0.14
CA ALA A 101 15.99 15.46 -0.11
C ALA A 101 16.54 14.92 1.22
N ASN A 102 16.07 13.72 1.62
CA ASN A 102 16.52 12.99 2.80
C ASN A 102 16.17 13.58 4.17
N LYS A 103 15.06 14.32 4.29
CA LYS A 103 14.69 14.97 5.56
C LYS A 103 13.56 14.28 6.30
N VAL A 104 12.59 13.72 5.59
CA VAL A 104 11.39 13.13 6.21
C VAL A 104 11.36 11.63 5.97
N PRO A 105 11.50 10.78 7.00
CA PRO A 105 11.44 9.34 6.82
C PRO A 105 10.01 8.89 6.47
N LEU A 106 9.92 7.89 5.60
CA LEU A 106 8.67 7.21 5.27
C LEU A 106 8.48 5.95 6.11
N CYS A 107 7.23 5.57 6.33
CA CYS A 107 6.88 4.29 6.95
C CYS A 107 7.37 3.13 6.07
N SER A 108 8.07 2.17 6.69
CA SER A 108 8.60 0.97 6.02
C SER A 108 7.75 -0.28 6.23
N ALA A 109 6.55 -0.17 6.83
CA ALA A 109 5.72 -1.33 7.17
C ALA A 109 5.36 -2.20 5.94
N GLN A 110 5.21 -1.58 4.76
CA GLN A 110 4.92 -2.31 3.52
C GLN A 110 6.03 -3.30 3.12
N TRP A 111 7.25 -3.13 3.61
CA TRP A 111 8.38 -4.00 3.26
C TRP A 111 8.26 -5.39 3.87
N GLU A 112 7.54 -5.50 4.99
CA GLU A 112 7.23 -6.78 5.63
C GLU A 112 6.28 -7.63 4.77
N TRP A 113 5.58 -7.03 3.81
CA TRP A 113 4.54 -7.70 3.01
C TRP A 113 5.08 -8.20 1.67
N ILE A 114 6.36 -7.95 1.37
CA ILE A 114 6.99 -8.24 0.07
C ILE A 114 7.60 -9.65 0.00
N VAL A 115 7.67 -10.42 1.11
CA VAL A 115 8.24 -11.79 1.13
C VAL A 115 7.47 -12.78 1.99
#